data_AF-A0A7K9YMW8-F1
#
_entry.id   AF-A0A7K9YMW8-F1
#
_cell.length_a   1.000
_cell.length_b   1.000
_cell.length_c   1.000
_cell.angle_alpha   90.00
_cell.angle_beta   90.00
_cell.angle_gamma   90.00
#
_symmetry.space_group_name_H-M   'P 1'
#
loop_
_entity.id
_entity.type
_entity.pdbx_description
1 polymer ?
#
loop_
_entity_poly.entity_id
_entity_poly.type
_entity_poly.pdbx_seq_one_letter_code
_entity_poly.pdbx_strand_id
1 'polypeptide(L)'
;CGVYTARCGAGLRCYPPRGVPRPLHTLMHGQGVCTDLADVEAIQESLQQPEKEEVEHPNNSFSPCSIHDRKCLQKQQAKRVNNGNKMRSSGSPHHREETRPI
;
A
#
# COMPACT_ATOMS: atom_id res chain seq x y z
N CYS A 1 -12.36 -10.24 14.37
CA CYS A 1 -11.79 -8.90 14.13
C CYS A 1 -11.76 -8.64 12.64
N GLY A 2 -11.67 -7.39 12.20
CA GLY A 2 -11.64 -7.05 10.78
C GLY A 2 -11.53 -5.55 10.54
N VAL A 3 -11.64 -5.14 9.28
CA VAL A 3 -11.43 -3.75 8.85
C VAL A 3 -12.44 -2.80 9.50
N TYR A 4 -13.68 -3.25 9.65
CA TYR A 4 -14.78 -2.45 10.20
C TYR A 4 -15.13 -2.82 11.65
N THR A 5 -14.28 -3.57 12.34
CA THR A 5 -14.50 -3.94 13.75
C THR A 5 -13.57 -3.16 14.69
N ALA A 6 -13.81 -3.27 16.00
CA ALA A 6 -12.84 -2.84 16.99
C ALA A 6 -11.46 -3.46 16.74
N ARG A 7 -10.41 -2.72 17.10
CA ARG A 7 -9.02 -3.17 17.01
C ARG A 7 -8.72 -4.26 18.05
N CYS A 8 -7.75 -5.11 17.72
CA CYS A 8 -7.19 -6.04 18.69
C CYS A 8 -6.45 -5.28 19.81
N GLY A 9 -6.23 -5.94 20.95
CA GLY A 9 -5.46 -5.39 22.07
C GLY A 9 -3.99 -5.17 21.73
N ALA A 10 -3.25 -4.59 22.66
CA ALA A 10 -1.81 -4.39 22.52
C ALA A 10 -1.08 -5.73 22.29
N GLY A 11 -0.06 -5.72 21.44
CA GLY A 11 0.68 -6.94 21.07
C GLY A 11 0.02 -7.81 20.00
N LEU A 12 -1.24 -7.54 19.64
CA LEU A 12 -2.01 -8.36 18.70
C LEU A 12 -2.32 -7.61 17.42
N ARG A 13 -2.34 -8.35 16.31
CA ARG A 13 -2.75 -7.89 14.99
C ARG A 13 -3.93 -8.70 14.48
N CYS A 14 -4.87 -8.03 13.83
CA CYS A 14 -5.94 -8.76 13.16
C CYS A 14 -5.41 -9.43 11.89
N TYR A 15 -5.50 -10.76 11.83
CA TYR A 15 -4.95 -11.58 10.75
C TYR A 15 -6.02 -12.55 10.21
N PRO A 16 -6.02 -12.86 8.90
CA PRO A 16 -6.97 -13.82 8.33
C PRO A 16 -6.68 -15.25 8.85
N PRO A 17 -7.72 -16.08 9.11
CA PRO A 17 -7.52 -17.48 9.46
C PRO A 17 -6.74 -18.23 8.38
N ARG A 18 -5.92 -19.19 8.78
CA ARG A 18 -5.11 -20.00 7.83
C ARG A 18 -6.03 -20.84 6.93
N GLY A 19 -5.66 -20.99 5.66
CA GLY A 19 -6.38 -21.85 4.71
C GLY A 19 -7.68 -21.29 4.13
N VAL A 20 -8.02 -20.02 4.41
CA VAL A 20 -9.21 -19.41 3.81
C VAL A 20 -8.95 -19.01 2.34
N PRO A 21 -9.92 -19.24 1.43
CA PRO A 21 -9.72 -18.98 0.00
C PRO A 21 -9.64 -17.48 -0.34
N ARG A 22 -10.20 -16.61 0.52
CA ARG A 22 -10.27 -15.16 0.29
C ARG A 22 -9.86 -14.38 1.54
N PRO A 23 -8.57 -14.37 1.93
CA PRO A 23 -8.11 -13.79 3.19
C PRO A 23 -8.56 -12.35 3.42
N LEU A 24 -8.46 -11.50 2.39
CA LEU A 24 -8.89 -10.10 2.47
C LEU A 24 -10.40 -9.98 2.67
N HIS A 25 -11.20 -10.79 1.97
CA HIS A 25 -12.66 -10.77 2.10
C HIS A 25 -13.10 -11.12 3.52
N THR A 26 -12.45 -12.10 4.14
CA THR A 26 -12.70 -12.52 5.53
C THR A 26 -12.45 -11.38 6.52
N LEU A 27 -11.40 -10.58 6.31
CA LEU A 27 -11.13 -9.38 7.12
C LEU A 27 -12.18 -8.29 6.93
N MET A 28 -12.67 -8.08 5.71
CA MET A 28 -13.75 -7.12 5.45
C MET A 28 -15.04 -7.48 6.20
N HIS A 29 -15.29 -8.78 6.41
CA HIS A 29 -16.47 -9.29 7.11
C HIS A 29 -16.27 -9.53 8.61
N GLY A 30 -15.14 -9.09 9.19
CA GLY A 30 -14.92 -9.20 10.63
C GLY A 30 -14.55 -10.60 11.14
N GLN A 31 -14.29 -11.56 10.25
CA GLN A 31 -14.00 -12.96 10.60
C GLN A 31 -12.49 -13.25 10.74
N GLY A 32 -11.68 -12.22 10.90
CA GLY A 32 -10.27 -12.35 11.27
C GLY A 32 -10.08 -12.73 12.73
N VAL A 33 -8.89 -13.20 13.07
CA VAL A 33 -8.46 -13.58 14.42
C VAL A 33 -7.39 -12.61 14.90
N CYS A 34 -7.43 -12.23 16.18
CA CYS A 34 -6.34 -11.46 16.78
C CYS A 34 -5.19 -12.42 17.07
N THR A 35 -4.06 -12.18 16.41
CA THR A 35 -2.88 -13.05 16.44
C THR A 35 -1.68 -12.25 16.94
N ASP A 36 -0.76 -12.90 17.66
CA ASP A 36 0.47 -12.28 18.12
C ASP A 36 1.32 -11.73 16.97
N LEU A 37 1.96 -10.57 17.20
CA LEU A 37 2.81 -9.93 16.20
C LEU A 37 3.94 -10.85 15.73
N ALA A 38 4.59 -11.58 16.65
CA ALA A 38 5.65 -12.52 16.34
C ALA A 38 5.16 -13.66 15.43
N ASP A 39 3.94 -14.17 15.66
CA ASP A 39 3.33 -15.20 14.83
C ASP A 39 3.01 -14.67 13.43
N VAL A 40 2.56 -13.42 13.32
CA VAL A 40 2.31 -12.77 12.01
C VAL A 40 3.61 -12.61 11.22
N GLU A 41 4.70 -12.20 11.88
CA GLU A 41 6.01 -12.06 11.26
C GLU A 41 6.53 -13.40 10.74
N ALA A 42 6.46 -14.46 11.55
CA ALA A 42 6.86 -15.81 11.13
C ALA A 42 6.04 -16.32 9.93
N ILE A 43 4.75 -16.01 9.86
CA ILE A 43 3.91 -16.35 8.69
C ILE A 43 4.40 -15.58 7.45
N GLN A 44 4.70 -14.29 7.60
CA GLN A 44 5.10 -13.45 6.48
C GLN A 44 6.49 -13.82 5.94
N GLU A 45 7.41 -14.24 6.80
CA GLU A 45 8.71 -14.81 6.41
C GLU A 45 8.53 -16.12 5.63
N SER A 46 7.62 -17.00 6.06
CA SER A 46 7.34 -18.25 5.34
C SER A 46 6.72 -18.05 3.95
N LEU A 47 6.02 -16.94 3.74
CA LEU A 47 5.41 -16.56 2.45
C LEU A 47 6.39 -15.80 1.53
N GLN A 48 7.54 -15.35 2.04
CA GLN A 48 8.63 -14.85 1.20
C GLN A 48 9.37 -16.02 0.54
N GLN A 49 8.66 -16.81 -0.26
CA GLN A 49 9.32 -17.43 -1.39
C GLN A 49 9.74 -16.29 -2.32
N PRO A 50 11.01 -16.24 -2.78
CA PRO A 50 11.43 -15.24 -3.73
C PRO A 50 10.86 -15.62 -5.10
N GLU A 51 9.56 -15.43 -5.31
CA GLU A 51 9.03 -15.30 -6.64
C GLU A 51 9.51 -13.93 -7.16
N LYS A 52 10.72 -13.95 -7.73
CA LYS A 52 11.10 -13.04 -8.81
C LYS A 52 10.24 -13.36 -10.04
N GLU A 53 8.93 -13.38 -9.88
CA GLU A 53 8.04 -13.40 -11.02
C GLU A 53 7.90 -11.95 -11.44
N GLU A 54 8.59 -11.64 -12.53
CA GLU A 54 8.48 -10.46 -13.36
C GLU A 54 7.02 -10.30 -13.81
N VAL A 55 6.16 -9.86 -12.90
CA VAL A 55 4.82 -9.42 -13.28
C VAL A 55 5.02 -8.06 -13.91
N GLU A 56 5.01 -8.03 -15.24
CA GLU A 56 4.76 -6.83 -16.05
C GLU A 56 3.47 -6.16 -15.55
N HIS A 57 3.60 -5.31 -14.55
CA HIS A 57 2.50 -4.49 -14.07
C HIS A 57 2.36 -3.30 -15.01
N PRO A 58 1.17 -3.07 -15.61
CA PRO A 58 0.96 -1.94 -16.49
C PRO A 58 1.00 -0.66 -15.65
N ASN A 59 2.10 0.08 -15.79
CA ASN A 59 2.20 1.52 -15.63
C ASN A 59 1.37 2.14 -14.49
N ASN A 60 1.80 1.93 -13.25
CA ASN A 60 1.43 2.83 -12.14
C ASN A 60 2.55 3.86 -11.95
N SER A 61 2.20 5.15 -12.12
CA SER A 61 3.13 6.31 -12.10
C SER A 61 3.90 6.52 -10.78
N PHE A 62 3.71 5.67 -9.78
CA PHE A 62 4.34 5.76 -8.46
C PHE A 62 5.48 4.75 -8.25
N SER A 63 5.67 3.78 -9.15
CA SER A 63 6.77 2.84 -9.05
C SER A 63 8.07 3.45 -9.61
N PRO A 64 9.24 3.24 -8.96
CA PRO A 64 10.53 3.59 -9.55
C PRO A 64 10.69 2.87 -10.89
N CYS A 65 11.33 3.54 -11.86
CA CYS A 65 11.57 2.94 -13.17
C CYS A 65 12.33 1.62 -13.01
N SER A 66 11.88 0.57 -13.69
CA SER A 66 12.66 -0.67 -13.84
C SER A 66 14.01 -0.35 -14.49
N ILE A 67 15.05 -1.11 -14.13
CA ILE A 67 16.40 -0.94 -14.69
C ILE A 67 16.45 -1.23 -16.21
N HIS A 68 15.50 -2.04 -16.69
CA HIS A 68 15.39 -2.39 -18.11
C HIS A 68 14.63 -1.35 -18.93
N ASP A 69 13.85 -0.46 -18.30
CA ASP A 69 13.10 0.60 -18.99
C ASP A 69 13.96 1.86 -19.14
N ARG A 70 14.85 1.84 -20.14
CA ARG A 70 15.74 2.96 -20.48
C ARG A 70 14.97 4.26 -20.76
N LYS A 71 13.74 4.18 -21.29
CA LYS A 71 12.93 5.36 -21.61
C LYS A 71 12.41 6.01 -20.33
N CYS A 72 11.93 5.22 -19.37
CA CYS A 72 11.52 5.71 -18.04
C CYS A 72 12.71 6.33 -17.29
N LEU A 73 13.86 5.64 -17.27
CA LEU A 73 15.09 6.12 -16.62
C LEU A 73 15.58 7.45 -17.21
N GLN A 74 15.59 7.58 -18.54
CA GLN A 74 16.00 8.81 -19.22
C GLN A 74 15.05 9.98 -18.91
N LYS A 75 13.74 9.73 -18.86
CA LYS A 75 12.74 10.74 -18.45
C LYS A 75 12.93 11.19 -17.00
N GLN A 76 13.28 10.29 -16.09
CA GLN A 76 13.59 10.64 -14.71
C GLN A 76 14.88 11.47 -14.59
N GLN A 77 15.93 11.11 -15.32
CA GLN A 77 17.18 11.88 -15.36
C GLN A 77 16.92 13.31 -15.88
N ALA A 78 16.18 13.45 -16.98
CA ALA A 78 15.79 14.76 -17.52
C ALA A 78 14.93 15.58 -16.54
N LYS A 79 14.02 14.93 -15.79
CA LYS A 79 13.26 15.58 -14.72
C LYS A 79 14.17 16.07 -13.58
N ARG A 80 15.23 15.33 -13.21
CA ARG A 80 16.19 15.79 -12.18
C ARG A 80 16.98 17.00 -12.64
N VAL A 81 17.37 17.07 -13.92
CA VAL A 81 18.06 18.23 -14.50
C VAL A 81 17.14 19.46 -14.53
N ASN A 82 15.85 19.29 -14.85
CA ASN A 82 14.90 20.41 -14.93
C ASN A 82 14.35 20.87 -13.57
N ASN A 83 14.57 20.10 -12.49
CA ASN A 83 14.08 20.45 -11.15
C ASN A 83 14.99 21.46 -10.42
N GLY A 84 16.13 21.84 -11.02
CA GLY A 84 16.94 22.98 -10.54
C GLY A 84 16.26 24.35 -10.69
N ASN A 85 15.18 24.44 -11.49
CA ASN A 85 14.50 25.71 -11.81
C ASN A 85 13.02 25.77 -11.38
N LYS A 86 12.49 24.81 -10.63
CA LYS A 86 11.11 24.89 -10.10
C LYS A 86 11.11 25.13 -8.59
N MET A 87 11.18 26.42 -8.26
CA MET A 87 10.73 26.95 -6.98
C MET A 87 9.25 26.55 -6.76
N ARG A 88 8.99 25.94 -5.60
CA ARG A 88 7.74 25.92 -4.82
C ARG A 88 6.41 25.79 -5.61
N SER A 89 5.75 24.66 -5.44
CA SER A 89 4.28 24.62 -5.42
C SER A 89 3.83 23.95 -4.13
N SER A 90 3.69 24.77 -3.09
CA SER A 90 2.82 24.50 -1.97
C SER A 90 1.37 24.55 -2.46
N GLY A 91 0.80 23.39 -2.79
CA GLY A 91 -0.63 23.24 -3.01
C GLY A 91 -1.30 22.80 -1.72
N SER A 92 -1.64 23.77 -0.87
CA SER A 92 -2.56 23.58 0.26
C SER A 92 -3.99 23.49 -0.29
N PRO A 93 -4.85 22.54 0.14
CA PRO A 93 -6.29 22.67 -0.02
C PRO A 93 -6.89 23.14 1.31
N HIS A 94 -6.91 24.46 1.53
CA HIS A 94 -7.84 25.04 2.49
C HIS A 94 -9.22 25.17 1.82
N HIS A 95 -10.20 24.57 2.47
CA HIS A 95 -11.52 25.16 2.77
C HIS A 95 -12.46 25.47 1.60
N ARG A 96 -13.54 24.68 1.49
CA ARG A 96 -14.79 25.10 0.84
C ARG A 96 -15.90 25.04 1.89
N GLU A 97 -16.21 26.19 2.46
CA GLU A 97 -17.33 26.41 3.37
C GLU A 97 -18.67 26.42 2.60
N GLU A 98 -19.72 26.12 3.38
CA GLU A 98 -21.14 26.50 3.23
C GLU A 98 -22.06 25.89 2.15
N THR A 99 -23.00 25.08 2.68
CA THR A 99 -24.46 25.29 2.63
C THR A 99 -25.25 24.89 1.37
N ARG A 100 -26.14 23.89 1.53
CA ARG A 100 -27.53 23.90 1.04
C ARG A 100 -28.40 22.72 1.52
N PRO A 101 -29.74 22.77 1.42
CA PRO A 101 -30.64 22.79 2.58
C PRO A 101 -31.71 21.67 2.57
N ILE A 102 -32.59 21.76 3.58
CA ILE A 102 -33.84 21.02 3.89
C ILE A 102 -33.61 19.80 4.78
#